data_AF-A0A0C2DAV3-F1
#
_entry.id   AF-A0A0C2DAV3-F1
#
_cell.length_a   1.000
_cell.length_b   1.000
_cell.length_c   1.000
_cell.angle_alpha   90.00
_cell.angle_beta   90.00
_cell.angle_gamma   90.00
#
_symmetry.space_group_name_H-M   'P 1'
#
loop_
_entity.id
_entity.type
_entity.pdbx_description
1 polymer ?
#
loop_
_entity_poly.entity_id
_entity_poly.type
_entity_poly.pdbx_seq_one_letter_code
_entity_poly.pdbx_strand_id
1 'polypeptide(L)'
;MGGVGLLAWLAFAPPGDPAERSADTSDLLGPAAAPSKHSGPAYVDVLEPLPEELRSEDDARLLKESAKTAFRDERFEDAIEFLAEAYRTFPYVTLLYSLGSAHRRAYERDGDTEHRRLAIRRYQQYLSAAPDAESADLAQNYLTSLLADRDLGDMELEVVTRILVSTTVEEASMQIDGGPPLPAPGVISVEPGHHEILVRAAGYHDFVRGFDVPEGTTFQVQAELEDKPAALAVQGPKGALVLLDGRAMGELPLSHPLEVESGPHVVSVTKNGYRAYSKDVTLERDGNSLVRASLDVSNQRFTSYFFMGLGGVALVSSGVLAGLSVERQGRALTLERQRMNGQVSNPQYDAYLELVHSRNSLRTGAVFTGLGGAALLVTGVMLYVFDRPQLGATRGVARVTGAPVIGAGTAGFTAVVQF
;
A
#
# COMPACT_ATOMS: atom_id res chain seq x y z
N MET A 1 -36.95 1.25 14.64
CA MET A 1 -37.04 0.40 13.42
C MET A 1 -35.64 0.21 12.87
N GLY A 2 -35.18 -1.05 12.85
CA GLY A 2 -34.13 -1.60 11.98
C GLY A 2 -32.75 -0.93 11.97
N GLY A 3 -31.84 -1.39 12.83
CA GLY A 3 -30.41 -1.29 12.56
C GLY A 3 -30.00 -2.44 11.64
N VAL A 4 -29.38 -2.13 10.49
CA VAL A 4 -28.83 -3.11 9.56
C VAL A 4 -27.32 -3.10 9.73
N GLY A 5 -26.80 -4.09 10.44
CA GLY A 5 -25.38 -4.43 10.46
C GLY A 5 -25.12 -5.48 9.39
N LEU A 6 -24.32 -5.14 8.39
CA LEU A 6 -23.70 -6.09 7.48
C LEU A 6 -22.69 -6.94 8.27
N LEU A 7 -22.84 -8.27 8.24
CA LEU A 7 -21.73 -9.19 8.40
C LEU A 7 -21.80 -10.24 7.28
N ALA A 8 -20.67 -10.38 6.60
CA ALA A 8 -20.53 -11.09 5.35
C ALA A 8 -20.45 -12.61 5.56
N TRP A 9 -21.09 -13.28 4.62
CA TRP A 9 -21.25 -14.71 4.42
C TRP A 9 -19.93 -15.49 4.28
N LEU A 10 -19.83 -16.64 4.93
CA LEU A 10 -18.93 -17.73 4.58
C LEU A 10 -19.71 -19.05 4.56
N ALA A 11 -20.66 -19.15 3.63
CA ALA A 11 -21.26 -20.41 3.23
C ALA A 11 -20.57 -20.87 1.93
N PHE A 12 -19.74 -21.91 2.01
CA PHE A 12 -19.06 -22.50 0.86
C PHE A 12 -20.06 -23.33 0.04
N ALA A 13 -20.24 -22.97 -1.24
CA ALA A 13 -21.03 -23.75 -2.20
C ALA A 13 -20.17 -24.87 -2.84
N PRO A 14 -20.72 -26.07 -3.07
CA PRO A 14 -19.99 -27.17 -3.71
C PRO A 14 -19.97 -27.06 -5.25
N PRO A 15 -18.88 -27.47 -5.93
CA PRO A 15 -18.88 -27.71 -7.37
C PRO A 15 -19.51 -29.08 -7.73
N GLY A 16 -20.07 -29.16 -8.94
CA GLY A 16 -20.90 -30.28 -9.41
C GLY A 16 -20.14 -31.52 -9.91
N ASP A 17 -20.89 -32.63 -9.97
CA ASP A 17 -20.49 -34.00 -10.34
C ASP A 17 -19.72 -34.14 -11.67
N PRO A 18 -18.83 -35.13 -11.75
CA PRO A 18 -18.62 -35.90 -12.95
C PRO A 18 -18.96 -37.40 -12.78
N ALA A 19 -19.40 -37.97 -13.89
CA ALA A 19 -19.97 -39.29 -14.04
C ALA A 19 -18.96 -40.46 -14.01
N GLU A 20 -19.44 -41.57 -13.42
CA GLU A 20 -19.30 -43.01 -13.73
C GLU A 20 -18.22 -43.60 -14.68
N ARG A 21 -17.70 -44.76 -14.20
CA ARG A 21 -17.15 -45.98 -14.88
C ARG A 21 -15.66 -45.96 -15.28
N SER A 22 -14.88 -47.05 -15.16
CA SER A 22 -15.16 -48.50 -15.15
C SER A 22 -13.99 -49.29 -14.52
N ALA A 23 -14.27 -50.53 -14.09
CA ALA A 23 -13.31 -51.52 -13.62
C ALA A 23 -12.54 -52.19 -14.76
N ASP A 24 -11.29 -52.61 -14.51
CA ASP A 24 -10.79 -53.89 -15.01
C ASP A 24 -9.63 -54.43 -14.14
N THR A 25 -9.61 -55.75 -14.00
CA THR A 25 -8.71 -56.57 -13.18
C THR A 25 -7.64 -57.24 -14.04
N SER A 26 -6.41 -57.38 -13.54
CA SER A 26 -5.64 -58.63 -13.69
C SER A 26 -4.37 -58.68 -12.83
N ASP A 27 -4.21 -59.85 -12.20
CA ASP A 27 -3.11 -60.33 -11.36
C ASP A 27 -1.70 -60.24 -11.98
N LEU A 28 -0.67 -60.16 -11.12
CA LEU A 28 0.33 -61.24 -10.88
C LEU A 28 1.61 -60.68 -10.24
N LEU A 29 1.92 -61.08 -8.98
CA LEU A 29 3.24 -61.54 -8.48
C LEU A 29 3.26 -61.60 -6.93
N GLY A 30 3.69 -62.76 -6.40
CA GLY A 30 3.81 -63.07 -4.96
C GLY A 30 4.99 -62.41 -4.23
N PRO A 31 5.23 -62.78 -2.97
CA PRO A 31 5.32 -61.81 -1.87
C PRO A 31 6.72 -61.23 -1.70
N ALA A 32 6.84 -59.93 -1.94
CA ALA A 32 7.95 -59.13 -1.43
C ALA A 32 7.57 -58.62 -0.03
N ALA A 33 8.55 -58.65 0.88
CA ALA A 33 8.46 -58.20 2.26
C ALA A 33 7.60 -56.94 2.41
N ALA A 34 6.64 -57.00 3.34
CA ALA A 34 5.72 -55.92 3.62
C ALA A 34 6.49 -54.62 3.89
N PRO A 35 6.26 -53.53 3.13
CA PRO A 35 6.57 -52.21 3.64
C PRO A 35 5.66 -52.00 4.86
N SER A 36 6.24 -51.56 5.98
CA SER A 36 5.50 -51.04 7.13
C SER A 36 4.57 -49.92 6.63
N LYS A 37 3.31 -50.27 6.38
CA LYS A 37 2.24 -49.35 6.03
C LYS A 37 1.76 -48.65 7.30
N HIS A 38 1.44 -47.37 7.12
CA HIS A 38 0.77 -46.44 8.05
C HIS A 38 1.68 -45.56 8.91
N SER A 39 2.44 -44.68 8.24
CA SER A 39 2.79 -43.36 8.77
C SER A 39 1.64 -42.37 8.49
N GLY A 40 0.49 -42.58 9.15
CA GLY A 40 -0.67 -41.67 9.10
C GLY A 40 -0.69 -40.75 10.32
N PRO A 41 -1.27 -39.54 10.26
CA PRO A 41 -1.27 -38.62 11.40
C PRO A 41 -2.18 -39.10 12.55
N ALA A 42 -1.66 -39.12 13.77
CA ALA A 42 -2.45 -39.29 14.99
C ALA A 42 -3.39 -38.09 15.22
N TYR A 43 -4.70 -38.29 15.19
CA TYR A 43 -5.69 -37.24 15.42
C TYR A 43 -6.09 -37.17 16.88
N VAL A 44 -5.92 -36.02 17.53
CA VAL A 44 -6.23 -35.88 18.96
C VAL A 44 -7.75 -35.83 19.18
N ASP A 45 -8.27 -36.86 19.85
CA ASP A 45 -9.70 -36.97 20.16
C ASP A 45 -10.16 -35.97 21.23
N VAL A 46 -9.33 -35.75 22.25
CA VAL A 46 -9.64 -34.82 23.34
C VAL A 46 -9.14 -33.41 23.00
N LEU A 47 -10.06 -32.45 22.98
CA LEU A 47 -9.76 -31.03 22.81
C LEU A 47 -9.94 -30.33 24.15
N GLU A 48 -8.85 -30.20 24.91
CA GLU A 48 -8.83 -29.41 26.15
C GLU A 48 -8.40 -27.97 25.83
N PRO A 49 -9.26 -26.97 26.08
CA PRO A 49 -8.87 -25.57 25.96
C PRO A 49 -7.83 -25.20 27.00
N LEU A 50 -6.96 -24.25 26.66
CA LEU A 50 -6.07 -23.62 27.61
C LEU A 50 -6.87 -22.99 28.78
N PRO A 51 -6.27 -22.89 29.98
CA PRO A 51 -6.82 -22.09 31.08
C PRO A 51 -7.19 -20.69 30.58
N GLU A 52 -8.29 -20.11 31.07
CA GLU A 52 -8.82 -18.84 30.56
C GLU A 52 -7.78 -17.72 30.50
N GLU A 53 -6.87 -17.68 31.46
CA GLU A 53 -5.80 -16.69 31.58
C GLU A 53 -4.73 -16.78 30.47
N LEU A 54 -4.62 -17.93 29.80
CA LEU A 54 -3.64 -18.21 28.75
C LEU A 54 -4.25 -18.18 27.33
N ARG A 55 -5.55 -17.89 27.21
CA ARG A 55 -6.23 -17.86 25.91
C ARG A 55 -5.92 -16.58 25.15
N SER A 56 -5.70 -16.71 23.85
CA SER A 56 -5.41 -15.59 22.94
C SER A 56 -6.27 -15.68 21.69
N GLU A 57 -7.18 -14.72 21.52
CA GLU A 57 -8.05 -14.61 20.34
C GLU A 57 -7.24 -14.29 19.07
N ASP A 58 -6.17 -13.49 19.20
CA ASP A 58 -5.31 -13.13 18.08
C ASP A 58 -4.51 -14.33 17.55
N ASP A 59 -3.95 -15.15 18.44
CA ASP A 59 -3.21 -16.35 18.06
C ASP A 59 -4.15 -17.39 17.43
N ALA A 60 -5.34 -17.58 18.03
CA ALA A 60 -6.37 -18.47 17.47
C ALA A 60 -6.84 -18.01 16.08
N ARG A 61 -6.91 -16.69 15.85
CA ARG A 61 -7.24 -16.12 14.53
C ARG A 61 -6.16 -16.40 13.50
N LEU A 62 -4.89 -16.27 13.85
CA LEU A 62 -3.77 -16.62 12.95
C LEU A 62 -3.77 -18.12 12.59
N LEU A 63 -3.99 -18.99 13.58
CA LEU A 63 -4.12 -20.44 13.37
C LEU A 63 -5.29 -20.78 12.45
N LYS A 64 -6.43 -20.09 12.62
CA LYS A 64 -7.60 -20.26 11.73
C LYS A 64 -7.32 -19.83 10.30
N GLU A 65 -6.60 -18.73 10.06
CA GLU A 65 -6.19 -18.36 8.70
C GLU A 65 -5.23 -19.40 8.09
N SER A 66 -4.29 -19.92 8.90
CA SER A 66 -3.39 -21.01 8.49
C SER A 66 -4.16 -22.29 8.11
N ALA A 67 -5.19 -22.65 8.89
CA ALA A 67 -6.08 -23.76 8.59
C ALA A 67 -6.85 -23.59 7.27
N LYS A 68 -7.32 -22.38 6.97
CA LYS A 68 -8.01 -22.11 5.70
C LYS A 68 -7.09 -22.30 4.50
N THR A 69 -5.85 -21.81 4.61
CA THR A 69 -4.82 -22.02 3.58
C THR A 69 -4.58 -23.51 3.36
N ALA A 70 -4.33 -24.28 4.43
CA ALA A 70 -4.13 -25.72 4.35
C ALA A 70 -5.35 -26.45 3.72
N PHE A 71 -6.57 -26.08 4.13
CA PHE A 71 -7.79 -26.68 3.61
C PHE A 71 -8.01 -26.37 2.12
N ARG A 72 -7.73 -25.13 1.68
CA ARG A 72 -7.81 -24.72 0.27
C ARG A 72 -6.84 -25.53 -0.59
N ASP A 73 -5.67 -25.81 -0.06
CA ASP A 73 -4.61 -26.56 -0.74
C ASP A 73 -4.78 -28.09 -0.58
N GLU A 74 -5.95 -28.56 -0.12
CA GLU A 74 -6.32 -29.98 0.10
C GLU A 74 -5.43 -30.75 1.10
N ARG A 75 -4.66 -30.02 1.91
CA ARG A 75 -3.88 -30.54 3.05
C ARG A 75 -4.77 -30.62 4.30
N PHE A 76 -5.73 -31.54 4.26
CA PHE A 76 -6.76 -31.65 5.31
C PHE A 76 -6.19 -32.01 6.69
N GLU A 77 -5.10 -32.77 6.74
CA GLU A 77 -4.42 -33.16 7.98
C GLU A 77 -3.83 -31.94 8.69
N ASP A 78 -3.13 -31.11 7.93
CA ASP A 78 -2.58 -29.84 8.43
C ASP A 78 -3.71 -28.92 8.91
N ALA A 79 -4.80 -28.84 8.15
CA ALA A 79 -5.97 -28.05 8.52
C ALA A 79 -6.60 -28.54 9.83
N ILE A 80 -6.67 -29.85 10.06
CA ILE A 80 -7.18 -30.43 11.31
C ILE A 80 -6.30 -30.00 12.49
N GLU A 81 -4.98 -30.07 12.36
CA GLU A 81 -4.05 -29.68 13.44
C GLU A 81 -4.15 -28.18 13.75
N PHE A 82 -4.14 -27.33 12.72
CA PHE A 82 -4.33 -25.88 12.93
C PHE A 82 -5.67 -25.56 13.60
N LEU A 83 -6.76 -26.23 13.21
CA LEU A 83 -8.08 -25.99 13.80
C LEU A 83 -8.20 -26.54 15.22
N ALA A 84 -7.59 -27.70 15.50
CA ALA A 84 -7.56 -28.30 16.82
C ALA A 84 -6.80 -27.39 17.78
N GLU A 85 -5.64 -26.90 17.34
CA GLU A 85 -4.83 -25.98 18.11
C GLU A 85 -5.48 -24.61 18.25
N ALA A 86 -6.17 -24.10 17.22
CA ALA A 86 -6.98 -22.89 17.32
C ALA A 86 -8.07 -23.03 18.38
N TYR A 87 -8.75 -24.19 18.44
CA TYR A 87 -9.78 -24.45 19.45
C TYR A 87 -9.19 -24.55 20.86
N ARG A 88 -8.01 -25.19 21.02
CA ARG A 88 -7.31 -25.24 22.30
C ARG A 88 -6.91 -23.83 22.77
N THR A 89 -6.44 -23.01 21.84
CA THR A 89 -6.00 -21.63 22.10
C THR A 89 -7.18 -20.71 22.45
N PHE A 90 -8.27 -20.79 21.69
CA PHE A 90 -9.51 -20.08 21.96
C PHE A 90 -10.74 -20.87 21.46
N PRO A 91 -11.62 -21.39 22.35
CA PRO A 91 -12.61 -22.40 22.00
C PRO A 91 -13.89 -21.81 21.37
N TYR A 92 -13.78 -21.24 20.17
CA TYR A 92 -14.97 -20.85 19.40
C TYR A 92 -15.79 -22.07 19.02
N VAL A 93 -17.09 -22.04 19.30
CA VAL A 93 -18.00 -23.14 18.94
C VAL A 93 -17.98 -23.43 17.43
N THR A 94 -17.82 -22.40 16.60
CA THR A 94 -17.74 -22.55 15.13
C THR A 94 -16.53 -23.36 14.66
N LEU A 95 -15.45 -23.45 15.44
CA LEU A 95 -14.28 -24.28 15.08
C LEU A 95 -14.61 -25.78 15.15
N LEU A 96 -15.59 -26.21 15.95
CA LEU A 96 -16.04 -27.60 15.98
C LEU A 96 -16.67 -28.01 14.64
N TYR A 97 -17.43 -27.11 14.01
CA TYR A 97 -17.97 -27.32 12.67
C TYR A 97 -16.85 -27.42 11.63
N SER A 98 -15.87 -26.51 11.69
CA SER A 98 -14.71 -26.51 10.79
C SER A 98 -13.88 -27.79 10.94
N LEU A 99 -13.61 -28.23 12.18
CA LEU A 99 -12.94 -29.49 12.47
C LEU A 99 -13.70 -30.69 11.92
N GLY A 100 -15.01 -30.76 12.16
CA GLY A 100 -15.85 -31.84 11.62
C GLY A 100 -15.79 -31.91 10.09
N SER A 101 -15.78 -30.74 9.45
CA SER A 101 -15.68 -30.62 7.99
C SER A 101 -14.30 -31.01 7.46
N ALA A 102 -13.23 -30.65 8.15
CA ALA A 102 -11.86 -31.05 7.79
C ALA A 102 -11.66 -32.57 7.91
N HIS A 103 -12.09 -33.17 9.03
CA HIS A 103 -12.08 -34.62 9.19
C HIS A 103 -12.94 -35.33 8.14
N ARG A 104 -14.14 -34.82 7.81
CA ARG A 104 -14.97 -35.41 6.76
C ARG A 104 -14.26 -35.41 5.40
N ARG A 105 -13.63 -34.30 5.02
CA ARG A 105 -12.90 -34.19 3.75
C ARG A 105 -11.68 -35.09 3.71
N ALA A 106 -10.97 -35.24 4.83
CA ALA A 106 -9.86 -36.18 4.94
C ALA A 106 -10.36 -37.62 4.76
N TYR A 107 -11.43 -38.01 5.45
CA TYR A 107 -12.08 -39.32 5.27
C TYR A 107 -12.50 -39.60 3.82
N GLU A 108 -13.10 -38.61 3.15
CA GLU A 108 -13.48 -38.73 1.73
C GLU A 108 -12.27 -38.96 0.81
N ARG A 109 -11.07 -38.53 1.22
CA ARG A 109 -9.84 -38.63 0.46
C ARG A 109 -9.10 -39.95 0.71
N ASP A 110 -9.01 -40.39 1.97
CA ASP A 110 -8.18 -41.55 2.36
C ASP A 110 -8.95 -42.78 2.86
N GLY A 111 -10.22 -42.63 3.23
CA GLY A 111 -11.04 -43.69 3.80
C GLY A 111 -10.71 -44.07 5.24
N ASP A 112 -9.91 -43.28 5.97
CA ASP A 112 -9.53 -43.59 7.35
C ASP A 112 -10.72 -43.40 8.31
N THR A 113 -11.14 -44.51 8.92
CA THR A 113 -12.28 -44.53 9.85
C THR A 113 -12.07 -43.66 11.10
N GLU A 114 -10.82 -43.33 11.49
CA GLU A 114 -10.57 -42.36 12.58
C GLU A 114 -11.10 -40.97 12.21
N HIS A 115 -10.82 -40.50 10.99
CA HIS A 115 -11.34 -39.22 10.51
C HIS A 115 -12.86 -39.20 10.55
N ARG A 116 -13.49 -40.28 10.10
CA ARG A 116 -14.94 -40.40 10.15
C ARG A 116 -15.47 -40.33 11.59
N ARG A 117 -14.89 -41.08 12.51
CA ARG A 117 -15.26 -41.08 13.94
C ARG A 117 -15.16 -39.69 14.54
N LEU A 118 -14.06 -38.99 14.27
CA LEU A 118 -13.82 -37.65 14.78
C LEU A 118 -14.73 -36.62 14.11
N ALA A 119 -14.99 -36.72 12.81
CA ALA A 119 -15.96 -35.87 12.12
C ALA A 119 -17.34 -35.95 12.76
N ILE A 120 -17.84 -37.17 13.00
CA ILE A 120 -19.10 -37.44 13.69
C ILE A 120 -19.11 -36.76 15.07
N ARG A 121 -18.07 -36.99 15.87
CA ARG A 121 -17.95 -36.42 17.22
C ARG A 121 -17.96 -34.89 17.20
N ARG A 122 -17.22 -34.26 16.30
CA ARG A 122 -17.13 -32.79 16.21
C ARG A 122 -18.45 -32.18 15.76
N TYR A 123 -19.15 -32.79 14.80
CA TYR A 123 -20.49 -32.32 14.42
C TYR A 123 -21.51 -32.50 15.55
N GLN A 124 -21.48 -33.59 16.30
CA GLN A 124 -22.32 -33.77 17.49
C GLN A 124 -22.05 -32.70 18.54
N GLN A 125 -20.77 -32.44 18.86
CA GLN A 125 -20.37 -31.38 19.78
C GLN A 125 -20.84 -30.01 19.30
N TYR A 126 -20.65 -29.70 18.01
CA TYR A 126 -21.11 -28.45 17.41
C TYR A 126 -22.64 -28.27 17.53
N LEU A 127 -23.42 -29.26 17.11
CA LEU A 127 -24.88 -29.24 17.15
C LEU A 127 -25.42 -29.16 18.60
N SER A 128 -24.70 -29.76 19.56
CA SER A 128 -25.06 -29.65 20.98
C SER A 128 -24.81 -28.25 21.55
N ALA A 129 -23.74 -27.58 21.10
CA ALA A 129 -23.32 -26.29 21.62
C ALA A 129 -23.99 -25.10 20.91
N ALA A 130 -24.34 -25.24 19.63
CA ALA A 130 -24.97 -24.21 18.82
C ALA A 130 -26.05 -24.80 17.88
N PRO A 131 -27.18 -25.29 18.43
CA PRO A 131 -28.24 -25.93 17.65
C PRO A 131 -28.94 -24.98 16.66
N ASP A 132 -28.98 -23.68 16.97
CA ASP A 132 -29.66 -22.65 16.16
C ASP A 132 -28.71 -21.91 15.20
N ALA A 133 -27.45 -22.36 15.07
CA ALA A 133 -26.51 -21.74 14.15
C ALA A 133 -26.91 -21.97 12.69
N GLU A 134 -26.59 -21.02 11.81
CA GLU A 134 -26.91 -21.09 10.37
C GLU A 134 -26.41 -22.39 9.71
N SER A 135 -25.26 -22.90 10.14
CA SER A 135 -24.68 -24.15 9.60
C SER A 135 -25.14 -25.43 10.31
N ALA A 136 -26.08 -25.35 11.26
CA ALA A 136 -26.58 -26.51 12.00
C ALA A 136 -27.27 -27.52 11.07
N ASP A 137 -28.15 -27.07 10.16
CA ASP A 137 -28.81 -27.95 9.19
C ASP A 137 -27.80 -28.69 8.30
N LEU A 138 -26.76 -27.97 7.86
CA LEU A 138 -25.70 -28.54 7.04
C LEU A 138 -24.84 -29.55 7.83
N ALA A 139 -24.49 -29.24 9.08
CA ALA A 139 -23.79 -30.15 9.98
C ALA A 139 -24.61 -31.43 10.24
N GLN A 140 -25.93 -31.29 10.43
CA GLN A 140 -26.86 -32.40 10.63
C GLN A 140 -26.92 -33.32 9.40
N ASN A 141 -26.93 -32.75 8.20
CA ASN A 141 -26.87 -33.51 6.96
C ASN A 141 -25.56 -34.30 6.83
N TYR A 142 -24.42 -33.66 7.10
CA TYR A 142 -23.12 -34.34 7.09
C TYR A 142 -23.03 -35.45 8.14
N LEU A 143 -23.49 -35.20 9.37
CA LEU A 143 -23.54 -36.20 10.43
C LEU A 143 -24.39 -37.41 10.01
N THR A 144 -25.55 -37.18 9.39
CA THR A 144 -26.44 -38.25 8.91
C THR A 144 -25.75 -39.11 7.86
N SER A 145 -25.05 -38.48 6.90
CA SER A 145 -24.30 -39.20 5.87
C SER A 145 -23.16 -40.04 6.46
N LEU A 146 -22.42 -39.49 7.43
CA LEU A 146 -21.31 -40.17 8.08
C LEU A 146 -21.79 -41.33 8.97
N LEU A 147 -22.98 -41.26 9.56
CA LEU A 147 -23.53 -42.35 10.38
C LEU A 147 -24.12 -43.51 9.57
N ALA A 148 -24.44 -43.31 8.29
CA ALA A 148 -25.00 -44.36 7.44
C ALA A 148 -23.99 -45.46 7.05
N ASP A 149 -22.71 -45.12 7.11
CA ASP A 149 -21.58 -46.00 6.82
C ASP A 149 -21.32 -46.95 8.02
N ARG A 150 -20.79 -48.18 7.84
CA ARG A 150 -20.85 -49.24 8.88
C ARG A 150 -19.51 -49.68 9.48
N ASP A 151 -18.40 -49.18 8.95
CA ASP A 151 -17.07 -49.60 9.42
C ASP A 151 -16.49 -48.59 10.42
N LEU A 152 -16.47 -48.97 11.69
CA LEU A 152 -15.68 -48.30 12.74
C LEU A 152 -14.94 -49.42 13.48
N GLY A 153 -13.70 -49.68 13.05
CA GLY A 153 -12.79 -50.64 13.67
C GLY A 153 -12.05 -50.04 14.86
N ASP A 154 -11.47 -50.92 15.68
CA ASP A 154 -10.67 -50.55 16.86
C ASP A 154 -9.36 -49.87 16.45
N MET A 155 -8.99 -48.78 17.14
CA MET A 155 -7.90 -47.89 16.75
C MET A 155 -6.90 -47.70 17.90
N GLU A 156 -5.62 -47.81 17.58
CA GLU A 156 -4.49 -47.73 18.50
C GLU A 156 -3.85 -46.34 18.36
N LEU A 157 -3.69 -45.63 19.48
CA LEU A 157 -3.22 -44.24 19.52
C LEU A 157 -1.68 -44.21 19.59
N GLU A 158 -1.03 -43.65 18.56
CA GLU A 158 0.40 -43.38 18.56
C GLU A 158 0.67 -41.92 18.96
N VAL A 159 1.59 -41.70 19.91
CA VAL A 159 1.93 -40.36 20.41
C VAL A 159 2.98 -39.76 19.48
N VAL A 160 2.62 -38.71 18.74
CA VAL A 160 3.50 -38.03 17.77
C VAL A 160 3.81 -36.62 18.25
N THR A 161 5.08 -36.23 18.19
CA THR A 161 5.54 -34.87 18.46
C THR A 161 5.52 -34.02 17.19
N ARG A 162 4.99 -32.80 17.25
CA ARG A 162 4.79 -31.95 16.07
C ARG A 162 5.17 -30.51 16.29
N ILE A 163 5.53 -29.84 15.19
CA ILE A 163 5.71 -28.40 15.11
C ILE A 163 4.64 -27.83 14.19
N LEU A 164 3.92 -26.84 14.69
CA LEU A 164 2.88 -26.12 13.98
C LEU A 164 3.40 -24.75 13.58
N VAL A 165 3.59 -24.51 12.29
CA VAL A 165 4.20 -23.27 11.80
C VAL A 165 3.12 -22.41 11.15
N SER A 166 2.80 -21.29 11.79
CA SER A 166 1.82 -20.32 11.29
C SER A 166 2.52 -19.09 10.72
N THR A 167 2.01 -18.59 9.59
CA THR A 167 2.47 -17.35 8.96
C THR A 167 1.37 -16.79 8.06
N THR A 168 1.33 -15.47 7.92
CA THR A 168 0.42 -14.77 6.99
C THR A 168 1.02 -14.57 5.61
N VAL A 169 2.32 -14.85 5.43
CA VAL A 169 3.03 -14.66 4.16
C VAL A 169 2.68 -15.79 3.21
N GLU A 170 2.11 -15.44 2.06
CA GLU A 170 1.82 -16.40 1.00
C GLU A 170 3.11 -16.93 0.35
N GLU A 171 3.05 -18.15 -0.17
CA GLU A 171 4.19 -18.82 -0.83
C GLU A 171 5.44 -18.96 0.06
N ALA A 172 5.28 -18.84 1.38
CA ALA A 172 6.35 -19.12 2.32
C ALA A 172 6.71 -20.61 2.30
N SER A 173 7.98 -20.90 2.57
CA SER A 173 8.50 -22.25 2.78
C SER A 173 9.24 -22.32 4.10
N MET A 174 9.14 -23.45 4.77
CA MET A 174 9.82 -23.75 6.03
C MET A 174 10.81 -24.91 5.85
N GLN A 175 11.90 -24.89 6.60
CA GLN A 175 12.87 -25.97 6.73
C GLN A 175 13.12 -26.21 8.21
N ILE A 176 13.17 -27.47 8.62
CA ILE A 176 13.55 -27.89 9.98
C ILE A 176 14.90 -28.60 9.89
N ASP A 177 15.85 -28.18 10.73
CA ASP A 177 17.19 -28.77 10.88
C ASP A 177 17.96 -28.94 9.55
N GLY A 178 17.79 -28.00 8.62
CA GLY A 178 18.39 -28.04 7.29
C GLY A 178 17.82 -29.12 6.35
N GLY A 179 16.68 -29.70 6.70
CA GLY A 179 15.92 -30.63 5.86
C GLY A 179 15.34 -29.98 4.60
N PRO A 180 14.60 -30.77 3.78
CA PRO A 180 14.00 -30.27 2.55
C PRO A 180 12.97 -29.15 2.83
N PRO A 181 12.81 -28.17 1.92
CA PRO A 181 11.79 -27.14 2.06
C PRO A 181 10.39 -27.73 1.98
N LEU A 182 9.55 -27.34 2.94
CA LEU A 182 8.13 -27.67 3.03
C LEU A 182 7.30 -26.38 2.91
N PRO A 183 6.05 -26.43 2.42
CA PRO A 183 5.18 -25.25 2.38
C PRO A 183 4.88 -24.70 3.78
N ALA A 184 4.91 -23.38 3.95
CA ALA A 184 4.45 -22.70 5.15
C ALA A 184 3.25 -21.79 4.81
N PRO A 185 2.19 -21.73 5.64
CA PRO A 185 2.03 -22.45 6.91
C PRO A 185 1.86 -23.96 6.73
N GLY A 186 2.30 -24.74 7.72
CA GLY A 186 2.20 -26.20 7.71
C GLY A 186 2.54 -26.87 9.04
N VAL A 187 2.39 -28.20 9.07
CA VAL A 187 2.68 -29.06 10.21
C VAL A 187 3.84 -29.98 9.87
N ILE A 188 4.75 -30.22 10.82
CA ILE A 188 5.86 -31.14 10.65
C ILE A 188 5.96 -32.04 11.88
N SER A 189 6.07 -33.35 11.66
CA SER A 189 6.40 -34.31 12.72
C SER A 189 7.91 -34.35 12.93
N VAL A 190 8.35 -34.29 14.18
CA VAL A 190 9.77 -34.28 14.56
C VAL A 190 10.03 -35.23 15.73
N GLU A 191 11.28 -35.63 15.92
CA GLU A 191 11.69 -36.29 17.16
C GLU A 191 11.63 -35.28 18.34
N PRO A 192 11.47 -35.72 19.59
CA PRO A 192 11.59 -34.80 20.73
C PRO A 192 13.02 -34.28 20.86
N GLY A 193 13.21 -32.98 21.08
CA GLY A 193 14.54 -32.39 21.23
C GLY A 193 14.66 -30.95 20.73
N HIS A 194 15.90 -30.51 20.55
CA HIS A 194 16.22 -29.18 20.02
C HIS A 194 16.08 -29.16 18.51
N HIS A 195 15.34 -28.19 17.98
CA HIS A 195 15.15 -27.98 16.55
C HIS A 195 15.40 -26.52 16.18
N GLU A 196 15.88 -26.32 14.96
CA GLU A 196 15.95 -25.00 14.32
C GLU A 196 15.00 -24.95 13.13
N ILE A 197 14.13 -23.94 13.10
CA ILE A 197 13.29 -23.63 11.96
C ILE A 197 13.83 -22.46 11.17
N LEU A 198 13.72 -22.56 9.86
CA LEU A 198 14.03 -21.52 8.89
C LEU A 198 12.86 -21.33 7.94
N VAL A 199 12.20 -20.16 8.03
CA VAL A 199 11.07 -19.79 7.17
C VAL A 199 11.51 -18.72 6.18
N ARG A 200 11.22 -18.94 4.90
CA ARG A 200 11.63 -18.10 3.77
C ARG A 200 10.48 -17.78 2.84
N ALA A 201 10.46 -16.56 2.35
CA ALA A 201 9.58 -16.12 1.26
C ALA A 201 10.32 -15.11 0.38
N ALA A 202 9.94 -15.03 -0.90
CA ALA A 202 10.54 -14.08 -1.84
C ALA A 202 10.24 -12.63 -1.40
N GLY A 203 11.28 -11.78 -1.36
CA GLY A 203 11.15 -10.37 -0.93
C GLY A 203 11.12 -10.16 0.59
N TYR A 204 11.38 -11.19 1.40
CA TYR A 204 11.46 -11.09 2.85
C TYR A 204 12.85 -11.48 3.38
N HIS A 205 13.14 -11.07 4.61
CA HIS A 205 14.25 -11.59 5.40
C HIS A 205 13.94 -12.99 5.92
N ASP A 206 14.97 -13.84 5.98
CA ASP A 206 14.86 -15.20 6.51
C ASP A 206 14.51 -15.15 8.00
N PHE A 207 13.45 -15.85 8.41
CA PHE A 207 13.11 -16.04 9.82
C PHE A 207 13.79 -17.30 10.33
N VAL A 208 14.63 -17.19 11.36
CA VAL A 208 15.33 -18.32 11.98
C VAL A 208 15.06 -18.36 13.48
N ARG A 209 14.68 -19.53 14.01
CA ARG A 209 14.46 -19.70 15.45
C ARG A 209 14.81 -21.12 15.90
N GLY A 210 15.60 -21.23 16.97
CA GLY A 210 15.84 -22.48 17.69
C GLY A 210 14.92 -22.63 18.91
N PHE A 211 14.45 -23.84 19.18
CA PHE A 211 13.58 -24.16 20.32
C PHE A 211 13.63 -25.65 20.68
N ASP A 212 13.22 -26.00 21.89
CA ASP A 212 13.14 -27.38 22.38
C ASP A 212 11.69 -27.86 22.36
N VAL A 213 11.43 -28.99 21.71
CA VAL A 213 10.10 -29.59 21.55
C VAL A 213 9.95 -30.80 22.47
N PRO A 214 9.05 -30.75 23.48
CA PRO A 214 8.78 -31.88 24.36
C PRO A 214 8.09 -33.05 23.64
N GLU A 215 8.32 -34.27 24.12
CA GLU A 215 7.73 -35.49 23.58
C GLU A 215 6.19 -35.47 23.63
N GLY A 216 5.55 -35.85 22.52
CA GLY A 216 4.10 -35.96 22.41
C GLY A 216 3.36 -34.63 22.42
N THR A 217 4.06 -33.52 22.24
CA THR A 217 3.45 -32.18 22.21
C THR A 217 3.38 -31.60 20.81
N THR A 218 2.47 -30.65 20.63
CA THR A 218 2.41 -29.78 19.45
C THR A 218 3.01 -28.43 19.83
N PHE A 219 4.20 -28.11 19.32
CA PHE A 219 4.88 -26.85 19.57
C PHE A 219 4.53 -25.83 18.49
N GLN A 220 4.02 -24.67 18.88
CA GLN A 220 3.62 -23.62 17.95
C GLN A 220 4.78 -22.65 17.64
N VAL A 221 4.97 -22.36 16.36
CA VAL A 221 5.88 -21.32 15.88
C VAL A 221 5.10 -20.35 15.01
N GLN A 222 4.95 -19.12 15.50
CA GLN A 222 4.48 -18.00 14.71
C GLN A 222 5.68 -17.35 13.99
N ALA A 223 5.70 -17.46 12.67
CA ALA A 223 6.74 -16.91 11.82
C ALA A 223 6.27 -15.59 11.19
N GLU A 224 6.72 -14.49 11.77
CA GLU A 224 6.53 -13.12 11.27
C GLU A 224 7.76 -12.72 10.46
N LEU A 225 7.61 -12.68 9.13
CA LEU A 225 8.70 -12.33 8.23
C LEU A 225 8.72 -10.81 7.97
N GLU A 226 9.92 -10.23 7.97
CA GLU A 226 10.14 -8.80 7.71
C GLU A 226 10.42 -8.53 6.22
N ASP A 227 9.83 -7.47 5.67
CA ASP A 227 10.02 -7.03 4.30
C ASP A 227 11.48 -6.66 4.01
N LYS A 228 11.98 -7.05 2.83
CA LYS A 228 13.19 -6.41 2.28
C LYS A 228 12.83 -5.06 1.67
N PRO A 229 13.65 -4.02 1.90
CA PRO A 229 13.39 -2.69 1.35
C PRO A 229 13.46 -2.69 -0.18
N ALA A 230 12.67 -1.82 -0.79
CA ALA A 230 12.70 -1.49 -2.20
C ALA A 230 13.77 -0.43 -2.49
N ALA A 231 14.41 -0.51 -3.66
CA ALA A 231 15.34 0.52 -4.12
C ALA A 231 14.64 1.50 -5.07
N LEU A 232 14.47 2.75 -4.62
CA LEU A 232 13.86 3.83 -5.39
C LEU A 232 14.92 4.79 -5.94
N ALA A 233 15.12 4.76 -7.26
CA ALA A 233 15.91 5.75 -7.97
C ALA A 233 15.02 6.93 -8.41
N VAL A 234 15.45 8.16 -8.12
CA VAL A 234 14.78 9.37 -8.56
C VAL A 234 15.72 10.16 -9.48
N GLN A 235 15.23 10.55 -10.66
CA GLN A 235 15.94 11.35 -11.65
C GLN A 235 15.18 12.63 -11.95
N GLY A 236 15.91 13.71 -12.18
CA GLY A 236 15.32 15.00 -12.49
C GLY A 236 16.37 16.11 -12.53
N PRO A 237 15.94 17.39 -12.58
CA PRO A 237 16.86 18.52 -12.69
C PRO A 237 17.80 18.61 -11.47
N LYS A 238 19.08 18.89 -11.73
CA LYS A 238 20.10 19.09 -10.69
C LYS A 238 19.67 20.17 -9.69
N GLY A 239 19.89 19.93 -8.40
CA GLY A 239 19.53 20.81 -7.29
C GLY A 239 18.02 20.89 -7.01
N ALA A 240 17.22 19.94 -7.54
CA ALA A 240 15.83 19.78 -7.12
C ALA A 240 15.77 18.91 -5.87
N LEU A 241 14.98 19.32 -4.88
CA LEU A 241 14.76 18.61 -3.63
C LEU A 241 13.74 17.48 -3.84
N VAL A 242 14.12 16.27 -3.44
CA VAL A 242 13.26 15.08 -3.42
C VAL A 242 12.62 14.96 -2.04
N LEU A 243 11.31 14.74 -2.03
CA LEU A 243 10.54 14.39 -0.84
C LEU A 243 9.88 13.03 -1.08
N LEU A 244 9.91 12.19 -0.06
CA LEU A 244 9.21 10.91 0.00
C LEU A 244 8.22 10.98 1.15
N ASP A 245 6.93 10.85 0.85
CA ASP A 245 5.83 10.99 1.83
C ASP A 245 5.91 12.30 2.63
N GLY A 246 6.36 13.37 1.97
CA GLY A 246 6.55 14.69 2.58
C GLY A 246 7.86 14.86 3.36
N ARG A 247 8.67 13.81 3.55
CA ARG A 247 9.99 13.90 4.19
C ARG A 247 11.07 14.19 3.16
N ALA A 248 11.91 15.20 3.43
CA ALA A 248 13.02 15.54 2.56
C ALA A 248 14.11 14.44 2.56
N MET A 249 14.44 13.92 1.38
CA MET A 249 15.45 12.87 1.19
C MET A 249 16.79 13.41 0.68
N GLY A 250 16.80 14.61 0.11
CA GLY A 250 18.00 15.26 -0.42
C GLY A 250 17.79 15.91 -1.79
N GLU A 251 18.85 16.46 -2.36
CA GLU A 251 18.81 17.11 -3.66
C GLU A 251 19.35 16.21 -4.78
N LEU A 252 18.81 16.39 -6.00
CA LEU A 252 19.23 15.65 -7.18
C LEU A 252 20.55 16.13 -7.78
N PRO A 253 21.38 15.23 -8.35
CA PRO A 253 21.23 13.78 -8.32
C PRO A 253 21.55 13.22 -6.92
N LEU A 254 20.77 12.22 -6.49
CA LEU A 254 21.07 11.46 -5.27
C LEU A 254 22.32 10.59 -5.49
N SER A 255 23.09 10.34 -4.44
CA SER A 255 24.32 9.53 -4.51
C SER A 255 24.05 8.04 -4.73
N HIS A 256 22.93 7.54 -4.20
CA HIS A 256 22.50 6.15 -4.32
C HIS A 256 20.95 6.12 -4.41
N PRO A 257 20.34 5.02 -4.90
CA PRO A 257 18.91 4.78 -4.74
C PRO A 257 18.51 4.84 -3.26
N LEU A 258 17.28 5.28 -2.99
CA LEU A 258 16.71 5.29 -1.65
C LEU A 258 16.22 3.90 -1.31
N GLU A 259 16.60 3.38 -0.14
CA GLU A 259 15.96 2.20 0.45
C GLU A 259 14.66 2.63 1.12
N VAL A 260 13.54 2.06 0.67
CA VAL A 260 12.19 2.45 1.08
C VAL A 260 11.40 1.19 1.41
N GLU A 261 10.50 1.25 2.39
CA GLU A 261 9.58 0.16 2.66
C GLU A 261 8.76 -0.21 1.41
N SER A 262 8.29 -1.45 1.35
CA SER A 262 7.42 -1.87 0.26
C SER A 262 6.01 -1.28 0.45
N GLY A 263 5.29 -1.07 -0.65
CA GLY A 263 3.93 -0.53 -0.63
C GLY A 263 3.78 0.86 -1.24
N PRO A 264 2.66 1.55 -0.96
CA PRO A 264 2.32 2.83 -1.60
C PRO A 264 3.07 4.01 -0.98
N HIS A 265 3.74 4.79 -1.81
CA HIS A 265 4.47 6.00 -1.44
C HIS A 265 4.18 7.16 -2.40
N VAL A 266 4.35 8.39 -1.92
CA VAL A 266 4.26 9.61 -2.71
C VAL A 266 5.65 10.20 -2.89
N VAL A 267 6.11 10.25 -4.14
CA VAL A 267 7.37 10.90 -4.49
C VAL A 267 7.09 12.28 -5.02
N SER A 268 7.62 13.30 -4.35
CA SER A 268 7.55 14.68 -4.80
C SER A 268 8.93 15.24 -5.10
N VAL A 269 9.04 16.05 -6.15
CA VAL A 269 10.27 16.72 -6.53
C VAL A 269 9.99 18.20 -6.70
N THR A 270 10.78 19.03 -6.03
CA THR A 270 10.56 20.49 -5.95
C THR A 270 11.82 21.26 -6.29
N LYS A 271 11.67 22.40 -6.95
CA LYS A 271 12.78 23.32 -7.26
C LYS A 271 12.26 24.74 -7.38
N ASN A 272 12.98 25.71 -6.83
CA ASN A 272 12.63 27.13 -6.95
C ASN A 272 12.59 27.56 -8.42
N GLY A 273 11.53 28.28 -8.80
CA GLY A 273 11.29 28.65 -10.20
C GLY A 273 10.47 27.63 -11.01
N TYR A 274 10.12 26.48 -10.44
CA TYR A 274 9.45 25.38 -11.13
C TYR A 274 8.16 24.97 -10.41
N ARG A 275 7.22 24.39 -11.16
CA ARG A 275 6.06 23.70 -10.60
C ARG A 275 6.51 22.40 -9.96
N ALA A 276 5.99 22.10 -8.77
CA ALA A 276 6.30 20.84 -8.10
C ALA A 276 5.79 19.64 -8.91
N TYR A 277 6.58 18.57 -8.93
CA TYR A 277 6.19 17.27 -9.46
C TYR A 277 5.76 16.39 -8.29
N SER A 278 4.66 15.65 -8.43
CA SER A 278 4.23 14.64 -7.45
C SER A 278 3.69 13.42 -8.18
N LYS A 279 4.07 12.22 -7.72
CA LYS A 279 3.65 10.95 -8.29
C LYS A 279 3.47 9.91 -7.20
N ASP A 280 2.32 9.24 -7.20
CA ASP A 280 2.07 8.05 -6.40
C ASP A 280 2.78 6.85 -7.05
N VAL A 281 3.51 6.09 -6.25
CA VAL A 281 4.23 4.88 -6.66
C VAL A 281 3.91 3.76 -5.69
N THR A 282 3.78 2.54 -6.21
CA THR A 282 3.71 1.34 -5.38
C THR A 282 5.03 0.61 -5.56
N LEU A 283 5.78 0.46 -4.47
CA LEU A 283 7.10 -0.17 -4.45
C LEU A 283 6.96 -1.65 -4.11
N GLU A 284 7.59 -2.50 -4.91
CA GLU A 284 7.65 -3.94 -4.67
C GLU A 284 8.79 -4.27 -3.69
N ARG A 285 8.57 -5.29 -2.86
CA ARG A 285 9.57 -5.82 -1.91
C ARG A 285 10.82 -6.27 -2.65
N ASP A 286 12.01 -5.90 -2.18
CA ASP A 286 13.29 -6.20 -2.83
C ASP A 286 13.35 -5.72 -4.31
N GLY A 287 12.46 -4.80 -4.70
CA GLY A 287 12.25 -4.35 -6.06
C GLY A 287 12.97 -3.07 -6.41
N ASN A 288 13.25 -2.86 -7.70
CA ASN A 288 13.88 -1.64 -8.22
C ASN A 288 12.87 -0.75 -8.95
N SER A 289 12.67 0.47 -8.46
CA SER A 289 11.77 1.46 -9.06
C SER A 289 12.51 2.70 -9.52
N LEU A 290 12.09 3.25 -10.68
CA LEU A 290 12.65 4.49 -11.23
C LEU A 290 11.57 5.55 -11.47
N VAL A 291 11.71 6.68 -10.80
CA VAL A 291 10.88 7.88 -11.02
C VAL A 291 11.68 8.92 -11.78
N ARG A 292 11.18 9.32 -12.96
CA ARG A 292 11.72 10.43 -13.74
C ARG A 292 10.81 11.64 -13.58
N ALA A 293 11.30 12.65 -12.86
CA ALA A 293 10.63 13.92 -12.66
C ALA A 293 11.11 14.95 -13.69
N SER A 294 10.22 15.36 -14.57
CA SER A 294 10.39 16.54 -15.42
C SER A 294 9.66 17.72 -14.79
N LEU A 295 10.37 18.82 -14.55
CA LEU A 295 9.81 20.02 -13.91
C LEU A 295 9.58 21.12 -14.95
N ASP A 296 8.38 21.67 -14.97
CA ASP A 296 8.03 22.83 -15.80
C ASP A 296 8.28 24.15 -15.06
N VAL A 297 8.68 25.18 -15.80
CA VAL A 297 8.87 26.53 -15.25
C VAL A 297 7.55 27.06 -14.71
N SER A 298 7.58 27.73 -13.55
CA SER A 298 6.38 28.29 -12.94
C SER A 298 5.86 29.51 -13.75
N ASN A 299 4.55 29.76 -13.69
CA ASN A 299 3.98 30.97 -14.32
C ASN A 299 4.53 32.24 -13.67
N GLN A 300 4.82 32.19 -12.37
CA GLN A 300 5.42 33.29 -11.62
C GLN A 300 6.83 33.58 -12.12
N ARG A 301 7.64 32.55 -12.40
CA ARG A 301 9.00 32.70 -12.95
C ARG A 301 8.99 33.35 -14.32
N PHE A 302 8.07 32.92 -15.19
CA PHE A 302 7.89 33.51 -16.50
C PHE A 302 7.48 34.99 -16.40
N THR A 303 6.48 35.28 -15.56
CA THR A 303 5.96 36.64 -15.32
C THR A 303 7.04 37.55 -14.74
N SER A 304 7.88 37.03 -13.85
CA SER A 304 9.04 37.72 -13.31
C SER A 304 9.99 38.19 -14.41
N TYR A 305 10.43 37.29 -15.30
CA TYR A 305 11.31 37.66 -16.41
C TYR A 305 10.67 38.66 -17.36
N PHE A 306 9.38 38.52 -17.65
CA PHE A 306 8.64 39.49 -18.45
C PHE A 306 8.70 40.91 -17.86
N PHE A 307 8.39 41.07 -16.56
CA PHE A 307 8.43 42.36 -15.89
C PHE A 307 9.84 42.94 -15.74
N MET A 308 10.84 42.11 -15.47
CA MET A 308 12.24 42.55 -15.43
C MET A 308 12.71 43.02 -16.81
N GLY A 309 12.35 42.29 -17.88
CA GLY A 309 12.66 42.68 -19.25
C GLY A 309 12.00 44.00 -19.64
N LEU A 310 10.69 44.13 -19.41
CA LEU A 310 9.95 45.36 -19.71
C LEU A 310 10.45 46.56 -18.89
N GLY A 311 10.72 46.36 -17.60
CA GLY A 311 11.29 47.39 -16.73
C GLY A 311 12.67 47.85 -17.20
N GLY A 312 13.54 46.91 -17.59
CA GLY A 312 14.85 47.20 -18.16
C GLY A 312 14.78 48.05 -19.43
N VAL A 313 13.88 47.70 -20.37
CA VAL A 313 13.66 48.48 -21.60
C VAL A 313 13.20 49.90 -21.27
N ALA A 314 12.23 50.06 -20.36
CA ALA A 314 11.72 51.37 -19.95
C ALA A 314 12.81 52.26 -19.31
N LEU A 315 13.71 51.68 -18.51
CA LEU A 315 14.85 52.40 -17.93
C LEU A 315 15.85 52.87 -18.99
N VAL A 316 16.13 52.04 -20.00
CA VAL A 316 16.97 52.44 -21.14
C VAL A 316 16.32 53.59 -21.91
N SER A 317 15.02 53.49 -22.22
CA SER A 317 14.28 54.58 -22.88
C SER A 317 14.28 55.86 -22.06
N SER A 318 14.11 55.76 -20.74
CA SER A 318 14.23 56.89 -19.80
C SER A 318 15.59 57.56 -19.90
N GLY A 319 16.68 56.79 -19.89
CA GLY A 319 18.04 57.30 -20.05
C GLY A 319 18.27 58.04 -21.38
N VAL A 320 17.74 57.50 -22.49
CA VAL A 320 17.78 58.15 -23.81
C VAL A 320 17.02 59.48 -23.80
N LEU A 321 15.78 59.49 -23.28
CA LEU A 321 14.97 60.71 -23.18
C LEU A 321 15.64 61.76 -22.28
N ALA A 322 16.23 61.34 -21.17
CA ALA A 322 17.00 62.21 -20.29
C ALA A 322 18.22 62.81 -21.01
N GLY A 323 19.00 62.01 -21.72
CA GLY A 323 20.14 62.47 -22.52
C GLY A 323 19.75 63.49 -23.60
N LEU A 324 18.69 63.20 -24.35
CA LEU A 324 18.14 64.14 -25.34
C LEU A 324 17.64 65.44 -24.68
N SER A 325 17.05 65.37 -23.49
CA SER A 325 16.62 66.58 -22.76
C SER A 325 17.79 67.48 -22.38
N VAL A 326 18.95 66.90 -22.02
CA VAL A 326 20.18 67.65 -21.71
C VAL A 326 20.72 68.34 -22.97
N GLU A 327 20.69 67.67 -24.12
CA GLU A 327 21.07 68.27 -25.40
C GLU A 327 20.19 69.50 -25.73
N ARG A 328 18.86 69.36 -25.59
CA ARG A 328 17.91 70.47 -25.82
C ARG A 328 18.12 71.62 -24.85
N GLN A 329 18.45 71.34 -23.60
CA GLN A 329 18.82 72.35 -22.61
C GLN A 329 20.07 73.14 -23.01
N GLY A 330 21.10 72.46 -23.52
CA GLY A 330 22.31 73.11 -24.01
C GLY A 330 22.04 74.12 -25.13
N ARG A 331 21.23 73.72 -26.12
CA ARG A 331 20.81 74.60 -27.23
C ARG A 331 19.95 75.79 -26.77
N ALA A 332 19.05 75.57 -25.81
CA ALA A 332 18.23 76.64 -25.24
C ALA A 332 19.09 77.69 -24.51
N LEU A 333 20.07 77.27 -23.70
CA LEU A 333 20.98 78.17 -22.98
C LEU A 333 21.83 79.02 -23.93
N THR A 334 22.25 78.48 -25.08
CA THR A 334 23.00 79.27 -26.08
C THR A 334 22.17 80.41 -26.66
N LEU A 335 20.89 80.16 -26.97
CA LEU A 335 19.97 81.20 -27.46
C LEU A 335 19.61 82.22 -26.36
N GLU A 336 19.47 81.77 -25.12
CA GLU A 336 19.23 82.66 -23.97
C GLU A 336 20.39 83.64 -23.74
N ARG A 337 21.65 83.18 -23.85
CA ARG A 337 22.82 84.06 -23.77
C ARG A 337 22.83 85.11 -24.89
N GLN A 338 22.49 84.71 -26.12
CA GLN A 338 22.38 85.65 -27.25
C GLN A 338 21.28 86.70 -27.00
N ARG A 339 20.17 86.29 -26.36
CA ARG A 339 19.08 87.20 -25.96
C ARG A 339 19.55 88.24 -24.96
N MET A 340 20.25 87.80 -23.91
CA MET A 340 20.77 88.71 -22.88
C MET A 340 21.77 89.74 -23.45
N ASN A 341 22.43 89.42 -24.57
CA ASN A 341 23.35 90.32 -25.26
C ASN A 341 22.65 91.24 -26.29
N GLY A 342 21.32 91.26 -26.36
CA GLY A 342 20.54 92.17 -27.21
C GLY A 342 20.47 91.80 -28.70
N GLN A 343 20.78 90.55 -29.07
CA GLN A 343 20.98 90.14 -30.47
C GLN A 343 19.86 89.25 -31.05
N VAL A 344 18.71 89.12 -30.39
CA VAL A 344 17.70 88.09 -30.75
C VAL A 344 16.50 88.66 -31.48
N SER A 345 16.20 88.08 -32.65
CA SER A 345 15.00 88.40 -33.46
C SER A 345 13.78 87.59 -33.01
N ASN A 346 12.55 88.04 -33.34
CA ASN A 346 11.30 87.35 -32.98
C ASN A 346 11.30 85.83 -33.34
N PRO A 347 11.75 85.40 -34.54
CA PRO A 347 11.81 83.97 -34.89
C PRO A 347 12.77 83.15 -34.01
N GLN A 348 13.84 83.76 -33.50
CA GLN A 348 14.80 83.10 -32.61
C GLN A 348 14.25 82.92 -31.19
N TYR A 349 13.34 83.80 -30.77
CA TYR A 349 12.61 83.64 -29.51
C TYR A 349 11.62 82.47 -29.56
N ASP A 350 10.91 82.31 -30.68
CA ASP A 350 10.00 81.17 -30.88
C ASP A 350 10.75 79.83 -30.86
N ALA A 351 11.92 79.77 -31.52
CA ALA A 351 12.80 78.60 -31.48
C ALA A 351 13.29 78.25 -30.05
N TYR A 352 13.54 79.26 -29.21
CA TYR A 352 13.87 79.04 -27.80
C TYR A 352 12.68 78.44 -27.03
N LEU A 353 11.48 78.99 -27.20
CA LEU A 353 10.28 78.46 -26.54
C LEU A 353 10.00 77.01 -26.95
N GLU A 354 10.19 76.68 -28.23
CA GLU A 354 10.06 75.31 -28.75
C GLU A 354 11.09 74.36 -28.10
N LEU A 355 12.35 74.76 -27.96
CA LEU A 355 13.38 73.97 -27.28
C LEU A 355 13.07 73.75 -25.80
N VAL A 356 12.59 74.78 -25.10
CA VAL A 356 12.19 74.68 -23.69
C VAL A 356 11.00 73.73 -23.52
N HIS A 357 9.99 73.84 -24.40
CA HIS A 357 8.83 72.97 -24.38
C HIS A 357 9.23 71.51 -24.68
N SER A 358 10.01 71.28 -25.74
CA SER A 358 10.54 69.96 -26.10
C SER A 358 11.37 69.34 -24.98
N ARG A 359 12.28 70.11 -24.37
CA ARG A 359 13.07 69.69 -23.19
C ARG A 359 12.17 69.26 -22.04
N ASN A 360 11.15 70.04 -21.70
CA ASN A 360 10.25 69.74 -20.60
C ASN A 360 9.46 68.46 -20.87
N SER A 361 8.95 68.28 -22.09
CA SER A 361 8.24 67.05 -22.49
C SER A 361 9.16 65.83 -22.44
N LEU A 362 10.41 65.93 -22.93
CA LEU A 362 11.41 64.86 -22.85
C LEU A 362 11.78 64.52 -21.40
N ARG A 363 11.99 65.53 -20.55
CA ARG A 363 12.31 65.33 -19.13
C ARG A 363 11.14 64.68 -18.38
N THR A 364 9.92 65.15 -18.60
CA THR A 364 8.71 64.57 -18.02
C THR A 364 8.54 63.13 -18.48
N GLY A 365 8.69 62.86 -19.78
CA GLY A 365 8.68 61.50 -20.34
C GLY A 365 9.75 60.60 -19.73
N ALA A 366 10.99 61.10 -19.58
CA ALA A 366 12.08 60.36 -18.94
C ALA A 366 11.75 60.00 -17.49
N VAL A 367 11.20 60.92 -16.71
CA VAL A 367 10.82 60.66 -15.31
C VAL A 367 9.71 59.62 -15.22
N PHE A 368 8.63 59.75 -15.99
CA PHE A 368 7.52 58.79 -15.93
C PHE A 368 7.92 57.41 -16.42
N THR A 369 8.64 57.32 -17.55
CA THR A 369 9.14 56.04 -18.07
C THR A 369 10.16 55.40 -17.13
N GLY A 370 11.01 56.21 -16.49
CA GLY A 370 12.00 55.74 -15.52
C GLY A 370 11.36 55.19 -14.26
N LEU A 371 10.41 55.93 -13.66
CA LEU A 371 9.67 55.47 -12.48
C LEU A 371 8.83 54.23 -12.77
N GLY A 372 8.12 54.21 -13.90
CA GLY A 372 7.35 53.04 -14.35
C GLY A 372 8.25 51.83 -14.58
N GLY A 373 9.38 52.01 -15.27
CA GLY A 373 10.37 50.96 -15.51
C GLY A 373 10.96 50.40 -14.22
N ALA A 374 11.33 51.27 -13.27
CA ALA A 374 11.82 50.87 -11.96
C ALA A 374 10.78 50.04 -11.19
N ALA A 375 9.51 50.47 -11.18
CA ALA A 375 8.42 49.75 -10.52
C ALA A 375 8.19 48.35 -11.11
N LEU A 376 8.22 48.22 -12.45
CA LEU A 376 8.10 46.93 -13.14
C LEU A 376 9.29 46.02 -12.81
N LEU A 377 10.51 46.56 -12.79
CA LEU A 377 11.71 45.81 -12.45
C LEU A 377 11.65 45.28 -11.02
N VAL A 378 11.29 46.12 -10.05
CA VAL A 378 11.09 45.71 -8.65
C VAL A 378 10.02 44.62 -8.54
N THR A 379 8.90 44.78 -9.25
CA THR A 379 7.84 43.76 -9.29
C THR A 379 8.37 42.43 -9.83
N GLY A 380 9.12 42.47 -10.94
CA GLY A 380 9.74 41.29 -11.53
C GLY A 380 10.73 40.59 -10.58
N VAL A 381 11.58 41.36 -9.88
CA VAL A 381 12.51 40.84 -8.87
C VAL A 381 11.77 40.22 -7.69
N MET A 382 10.72 40.85 -7.19
CA MET A 382 9.89 40.29 -6.11
C MET A 382 9.29 38.95 -6.52
N LEU A 383 8.70 38.88 -7.71
CA LEU A 383 8.17 37.61 -8.24
C LEU A 383 9.27 36.55 -8.38
N TYR A 384 10.50 36.92 -8.75
CA TYR A 384 11.64 35.99 -8.85
C TYR A 384 12.00 35.37 -7.51
N VAL A 385 12.13 36.22 -6.47
CA VAL A 385 12.63 35.85 -5.14
C VAL A 385 11.60 35.02 -4.37
N PHE A 386 10.31 35.34 -4.54
CA PHE A 386 9.22 34.67 -3.83
C PHE A 386 8.60 33.50 -4.58
N ASP A 387 9.21 33.05 -5.69
CA ASP A 387 8.74 31.88 -6.43
C ASP A 387 9.19 30.57 -5.78
N ARG A 388 8.44 30.17 -4.75
CA ARG A 388 8.65 28.91 -4.03
C ARG A 388 7.71 27.82 -4.59
N PRO A 389 8.21 26.61 -4.84
CA PRO A 389 7.39 25.51 -5.31
C PRO A 389 6.39 25.13 -4.22
N GLN A 390 5.10 25.11 -4.57
CA GLN A 390 4.06 24.59 -3.70
C GLN A 390 3.79 23.15 -4.09
N LEU A 391 3.94 22.23 -3.13
CA LEU A 391 3.33 20.91 -3.24
C LEU A 391 1.84 21.16 -3.19
N GLY A 392 1.17 21.12 -4.34
CA GLY A 392 -0.29 21.12 -4.34
C GLY A 392 -0.71 19.97 -3.44
N ALA A 393 -1.58 20.23 -2.47
CA ALA A 393 -2.33 19.14 -1.86
C ALA A 393 -2.82 18.30 -3.03
N THR A 394 -2.42 17.02 -3.04
CA THR A 394 -3.03 16.00 -3.87
C THR A 394 -4.49 16.37 -3.95
N ARG A 395 -5.03 16.62 -5.14
CA ARG A 395 -6.47 16.79 -5.26
C ARG A 395 -7.04 15.50 -4.70
N GLY A 396 -7.44 15.52 -3.43
CA GLY A 396 -8.27 14.50 -2.84
C GLY A 396 -9.38 14.34 -3.85
N VAL A 397 -9.52 13.13 -4.37
CA VAL A 397 -10.63 12.83 -5.27
C VAL A 397 -11.86 13.26 -4.50
N ALA A 398 -12.48 14.37 -4.91
CA ALA A 398 -13.60 14.93 -4.18
C ALA A 398 -14.66 13.83 -4.10
N ARG A 399 -14.91 13.30 -2.89
CA ARG A 399 -16.00 12.35 -2.68
C ARG A 399 -17.28 13.13 -2.77
N VAL A 400 -17.89 13.10 -3.95
CA VAL A 400 -19.25 13.61 -4.15
C VAL A 400 -20.19 12.57 -3.56
N THR A 401 -20.65 12.84 -2.34
CA THR A 401 -21.68 12.01 -1.71
C THR A 401 -23.02 12.68 -1.99
N GLY A 402 -23.89 11.95 -2.69
CA GLY A 402 -25.16 12.47 -3.16
C GLY A 402 -26.34 11.75 -2.52
N ALA A 403 -27.33 12.49 -2.03
CA ALA A 403 -28.58 11.93 -1.53
C ALA A 403 -29.78 12.59 -2.23
N PRO A 404 -30.76 11.79 -2.70
CA PRO A 404 -32.01 12.32 -3.23
C PRO A 404 -32.82 12.95 -2.09
N VAL A 405 -33.33 14.16 -2.31
CA VAL A 405 -34.25 14.83 -1.38
C VAL A 405 -35.62 14.88 -2.03
N ILE A 406 -36.60 14.24 -1.39
CA ILE A 406 -37.99 14.21 -1.85
C ILE A 406 -38.82 15.02 -0.85
N GLY A 407 -39.36 16.15 -1.30
CA GLY A 407 -40.31 16.98 -0.55
C GLY A 407 -41.68 16.98 -1.22
N ALA A 408 -42.69 17.51 -0.52
CA ALA A 408 -44.07 17.61 -1.01
C ALA A 408 -44.16 18.49 -2.27
N GLY A 409 -43.98 17.86 -3.44
CA GLY A 409 -44.08 18.50 -4.75
C GLY A 409 -42.74 18.87 -5.42
N THR A 410 -41.58 18.55 -4.83
CA THR A 410 -40.27 18.78 -5.47
C THR A 410 -39.31 17.61 -5.23
N ALA A 411 -38.62 17.19 -6.29
CA ALA A 411 -37.51 16.24 -6.23
C ALA A 411 -36.21 17.00 -6.53
N GLY A 412 -35.24 16.91 -5.63
CA GLY A 412 -33.93 17.55 -5.76
C GLY A 412 -32.80 16.60 -5.39
N PHE A 413 -31.58 17.00 -5.72
CA PHE A 413 -30.37 16.27 -5.35
C PHE A 413 -29.50 17.17 -4.49
N THR A 414 -29.03 16.65 -3.35
CA THR A 414 -28.00 17.35 -2.57
C THR A 414 -26.68 16.66 -2.85
N ALA A 415 -25.68 17.46 -3.24
CA ALA A 415 -24.31 17.00 -3.39
C ALA A 415 -23.48 17.73 -2.34
N VAL A 416 -22.88 16.97 -1.42
CA VAL A 416 -21.87 17.50 -0.51
C VAL A 416 -20.51 17.17 -1.10
N VAL A 417 -19.72 18.21 -1.34
CA VAL A 417 -18.35 18.09 -1.81
C VAL A 417 -17.44 18.30 -0.60
N GLN A 418 -16.77 17.24 -0.16
CA GLN A 418 -15.68 17.31 0.82
C GLN A 418 -14.33 17.30 0.07
N PHE A 419 -13.51 18.29 0.36
CA PHE A 419 -12.17 18.48 -0.21
C PHE A 419 -11.10 17.86 0.68
#